data_AF-A0A1I1XAV7-F1
#
_entry.id   AF-A0A1I1XAV7-F1
#
_cell.length_a   1.000
_cell.length_b   1.000
_cell.length_c   1.000
_cell.angle_alpha   90.00
_cell.angle_beta   90.00
_cell.angle_gamma   90.00
#
_symmetry.space_group_name_H-M   'P 1'
#
loop_
_entity.id
_entity.type
_entity.pdbx_description
1 polymer ?
#
loop_
_entity_poly.entity_id
_entity_poly.type
_entity_poly.pdbx_seq_one_letter_code
_entity_poly.pdbx_strand_id
1 'polypeptide(L)'
;MNQFNVNDNELIKGVLCPDCGVGPMQWKSGKWWCDLCDCTSKTAHRGALMDYALLVGEHINNRKARDFLQLESIHTAKRLLQKEHFQEFGKTSGRRYKIDVDKLLNA
;
A
#
# COMPACT_ATOMS: atom_id res chain seq x y z
N MET A 1 -20.74 4.14 3.21
CA MET A 1 -19.88 4.07 2.01
C MET A 1 -19.97 2.65 1.49
N ASN A 2 -20.51 2.46 0.28
CA ASN A 2 -20.70 1.13 -0.30
C ASN A 2 -19.33 0.62 -0.76
N GLN A 3 -18.82 -0.41 -0.08
CA GLN A 3 -17.68 -1.17 -0.58
C GLN A 3 -18.15 -1.92 -1.83
N PHE A 4 -17.50 -1.67 -2.96
CA PHE A 4 -17.73 -2.47 -4.15
C PHE A 4 -17.26 -3.88 -3.81
N ASN A 5 -18.14 -4.87 -3.96
CA ASN A 5 -17.89 -6.26 -3.61
C ASN A 5 -16.99 -6.92 -4.67
N VAL A 6 -15.84 -6.30 -4.95
CA VAL A 6 -14.87 -6.72 -5.96
C VAL A 6 -14.09 -7.90 -5.41
N ASN A 7 -13.95 -8.95 -6.20
CA ASN A 7 -13.15 -10.10 -5.83
C ASN A 7 -11.67 -9.66 -5.69
N ASP A 8 -11.07 -9.85 -4.51
CA ASP A 8 -9.67 -9.47 -4.22
C ASP A 8 -8.65 -9.99 -5.26
N ASN A 9 -9.01 -11.05 -6.00
CA ASN A 9 -8.18 -11.66 -7.04
C ASN A 9 -8.27 -10.98 -8.42
N GLU A 10 -9.27 -10.13 -8.65
CA GLU A 10 -9.45 -9.37 -9.90
C GLU A 10 -8.82 -7.97 -9.83
N LEU A 11 -8.43 -7.54 -8.63
CA LEU A 11 -7.79 -6.26 -8.43
C LEU A 11 -6.36 -6.28 -8.96
N ILE A 12 -6.00 -5.25 -9.72
CA ILE A 12 -4.61 -4.99 -10.09
C ILE A 12 -3.86 -4.64 -8.80
N LYS A 13 -2.92 -5.52 -8.41
CA LYS A 13 -2.09 -5.35 -7.21
C LYS A 13 -0.77 -4.69 -7.57
N GLY A 14 -0.17 -4.09 -6.55
CA GLY A 14 1.14 -3.46 -6.57
C GLY A 14 1.05 -1.95 -6.56
N VAL A 15 2.19 -1.31 -6.79
CA VAL A 15 2.33 0.15 -6.69
C VAL A 15 2.46 0.74 -8.07
N LEU A 16 1.55 1.64 -8.45
CA LEU A 16 1.64 2.36 -9.72
C LEU A 16 2.71 3.45 -9.65
N CYS A 17 3.39 3.68 -10.78
CA CYS A 17 4.33 4.78 -10.90
C CYS A 17 3.59 6.14 -10.84
N PRO A 18 4.00 7.08 -9.97
CA PRO A 18 3.37 8.39 -9.90
C PRO A 18 3.66 9.28 -11.13
N ASP A 19 4.63 8.91 -11.95
CA ASP A 19 5.07 9.69 -13.11
C ASP A 19 4.43 9.19 -14.42
N CYS A 20 4.56 7.89 -14.73
CA CYS A 20 4.00 7.31 -15.95
C CYS A 20 2.70 6.51 -15.75
N GLY A 21 2.24 6.33 -14.52
CA GLY A 21 1.04 5.53 -14.21
C GLY A 21 1.20 4.01 -14.36
N VAL A 22 2.34 3.53 -14.87
CA VAL A 22 2.60 2.10 -15.10
C VAL A 22 3.10 1.43 -13.83
N GLY A 23 2.70 0.19 -13.58
CA GLY A 23 3.15 -0.63 -12.47
C GLY A 23 3.00 -2.13 -12.73
N PRO A 24 3.38 -2.98 -11.76
CA PRO A 24 3.85 -2.60 -10.43
C PRO A 24 5.31 -2.12 -10.39
N MET A 25 5.57 -1.05 -9.63
CA MET A 25 6.92 -0.61 -9.27
C MET A 25 7.61 -1.63 -8.36
N GLN A 26 8.93 -1.73 -8.47
CA GLN A 26 9.75 -2.65 -7.69
C GLN A 26 10.28 -1.98 -6.43
N TRP A 27 10.21 -2.66 -5.28
CA TRP A 27 10.85 -2.15 -4.06
C TRP A 27 12.35 -2.49 -4.04
N LYS A 28 13.21 -1.50 -4.31
CA LYS A 28 14.67 -1.63 -4.38
C LYS A 28 15.33 -0.60 -3.47
N SER A 29 16.25 -1.04 -2.61
CA SER A 29 17.08 -0.16 -1.76
C SER A 29 16.31 0.92 -0.97
N GLY A 30 15.11 0.57 -0.47
CA GLY A 30 14.30 1.48 0.35
C GLY A 30 13.44 2.47 -0.44
N LYS A 31 13.29 2.28 -1.76
CA LYS A 31 12.48 3.10 -2.66
C LYS A 31 11.68 2.21 -3.61
N TRP A 32 10.58 2.72 -4.12
CA TRP A 32 9.88 2.20 -5.28
C TRP A 32 10.60 2.65 -6.54
N TRP A 33 10.88 1.71 -7.45
CA TRP A 33 11.56 1.94 -8.73
C TRP A 33 10.61 1.55 -9.87
N CYS A 34 10.40 2.45 -10.82
CA CYS A 34 9.69 2.14 -12.05
C CYS A 34 10.68 1.62 -13.10
N ASP A 35 10.51 0.39 -13.57
CA ASP A 35 11.38 -0.17 -14.61
C ASP A 35 11.09 0.38 -16.02
N LEU A 36 10.04 1.21 -16.20
CA LEU A 36 9.66 1.80 -17.49
C LEU A 36 10.24 3.20 -17.69
N CYS A 37 10.11 4.10 -16.71
CA CYS A 37 10.57 5.49 -16.82
C CYS A 37 11.68 5.87 -15.83
N ASP A 38 12.23 4.90 -15.09
CA ASP A 38 13.27 5.07 -14.06
C ASP A 38 12.91 6.03 -12.90
N CYS A 39 11.66 6.48 -12.83
CA CYS A 39 11.16 7.25 -11.71
C CYS A 39 11.30 6.45 -10.40
N THR A 40 11.79 7.13 -9.36
CA THR A 40 11.88 6.56 -8.02
C THR A 40 11.03 7.35 -7.04
N SER A 41 10.41 6.65 -6.10
CA SER A 41 9.59 7.27 -5.07
C SER A 41 9.72 6.54 -3.73
N LYS A 42 9.80 7.30 -2.64
CA LYS A 42 9.73 6.73 -1.28
C LYS A 42 8.29 6.47 -0.83
N THR A 43 7.33 7.14 -1.46
CA THR A 43 5.95 7.26 -1.00
C THR A 43 4.93 6.76 -2.03
N ALA A 44 5.34 6.18 -3.16
CA ALA A 44 4.41 5.69 -4.18
C ALA A 44 3.38 4.66 -3.64
N HIS A 45 3.76 3.87 -2.63
CA HIS A 45 2.82 2.98 -1.92
C HIS A 45 1.61 3.68 -1.31
N ARG A 46 1.65 4.99 -1.04
CA ARG A 46 0.52 5.75 -0.51
C ARG A 46 -0.67 5.70 -1.48
N GLY A 47 -0.44 5.86 -2.78
CA GLY A 47 -1.49 5.75 -3.80
C GLY A 47 -2.16 4.37 -3.76
N ALA A 48 -1.35 3.32 -3.77
CA ALA A 48 -1.87 1.95 -3.65
C ALA A 48 -2.65 1.71 -2.34
N LEU A 49 -2.22 2.29 -1.20
CA LEU A 49 -2.98 2.19 0.05
C LEU A 49 -4.32 2.93 -0.01
N MET A 50 -4.39 4.07 -0.70
CA MET A 50 -5.66 4.76 -0.95
C MET A 50 -6.59 3.89 -1.80
N ASP A 51 -6.09 3.31 -2.89
CA ASP A 51 -6.86 2.41 -3.76
C ASP A 51 -7.40 1.22 -2.97
N TYR A 52 -6.57 0.60 -2.14
CA TYR A 52 -7.00 -0.46 -1.23
C TYR A 52 -8.13 0.00 -0.29
N ALA A 53 -8.01 1.19 0.30
CA ALA A 53 -9.03 1.70 1.22
C ALA A 53 -10.39 1.93 0.53
N LEU A 54 -10.37 2.37 -0.73
CA LEU A 54 -11.56 2.64 -1.54
C LEU A 54 -12.18 1.38 -2.12
N LEU A 55 -11.36 0.41 -2.54
CA LEU A 55 -11.80 -0.80 -3.25
C LEU A 55 -12.06 -1.99 -2.34
N VAL A 56 -11.24 -2.17 -1.30
CA VAL A 56 -11.27 -3.35 -0.41
C VAL A 56 -11.76 -2.98 0.99
N GLY A 57 -11.25 -1.88 1.54
CA GLY A 57 -11.74 -1.33 2.81
C GLY A 57 -10.65 -0.67 3.65
N GLU A 58 -11.07 0.13 4.63
CA GLU A 58 -10.19 1.02 5.40
C GLU A 58 -9.20 0.33 6.35
N HIS A 59 -9.29 -0.99 6.56
CA HIS A 59 -8.39 -1.71 7.47
C HIS A 59 -7.46 -2.65 6.72
N ILE A 60 -6.16 -2.53 7.00
CA ILE A 60 -5.12 -3.35 6.42
C ILE A 60 -4.23 -3.95 7.51
N ASN A 61 -3.85 -5.21 7.35
CA ASN A 61 -2.83 -5.83 8.18
C ASN A 61 -1.57 -6.09 7.34
N ASN A 62 -0.49 -6.52 7.98
CA ASN A 62 0.76 -6.74 7.26
C ASN A 62 0.63 -7.78 6.12
N ARG A 63 -0.13 -8.86 6.34
CA ARG A 63 -0.35 -9.89 5.32
C ARG A 63 -1.03 -9.31 4.09
N LYS A 64 -2.12 -8.56 4.29
CA LYS A 64 -2.85 -7.89 3.21
C LYS A 64 -2.01 -6.81 2.52
N ALA A 65 -1.23 -6.03 3.27
CA ALA A 65 -0.33 -5.04 2.69
C ALA A 65 0.76 -5.68 1.82
N ARG A 66 1.30 -6.83 2.22
CA ARG A 66 2.27 -7.56 1.39
C ARG A 66 1.66 -8.05 0.09
N ASP A 67 0.50 -8.69 0.18
CA ASP A 67 -0.22 -9.17 -1.00
C ASP A 67 -0.61 -8.02 -1.92
N PHE A 68 -1.21 -6.96 -1.38
CA PHE A 68 -1.66 -5.83 -2.18
C PHE A 68 -0.52 -4.99 -2.75
N LEU A 69 0.54 -4.73 -2.00
CA LEU A 69 1.70 -3.94 -2.47
C LEU A 69 2.75 -4.78 -3.20
N GLN A 70 2.53 -6.08 -3.34
CA GLN A 70 3.48 -7.04 -3.94
C GLN A 70 4.86 -7.02 -3.25
N LEU A 71 4.86 -7.06 -1.91
CA LEU A 71 6.06 -7.08 -1.07
C LEU A 71 6.27 -8.46 -0.46
N GLU A 72 7.44 -9.06 -0.66
CA GLU A 72 7.78 -10.35 -0.06
C GLU A 72 8.10 -10.23 1.44
N SER A 73 8.77 -9.14 1.85
CA SER A 73 9.28 -8.98 3.21
C SER A 73 8.23 -8.45 4.19
N ILE A 74 7.93 -9.25 5.21
CA ILE A 74 7.13 -8.84 6.39
C ILE A 74 7.67 -7.58 7.06
N HIS A 75 8.99 -7.46 7.17
CA HIS A 75 9.64 -6.32 7.82
C HIS A 75 9.53 -5.06 6.98
N THR A 76 9.65 -5.16 5.65
CA THR A 76 9.45 -4.01 4.76
C THR A 76 8.02 -3.50 4.81
N ALA A 77 7.03 -4.37 4.66
CA ALA A 77 5.62 -3.97 4.75
C ALA A 77 5.28 -3.36 6.11
N LYS A 78 5.80 -3.94 7.20
CA LYS A 78 5.61 -3.40 8.56
C LYS A 78 6.17 -1.98 8.67
N ARG A 79 7.40 -1.78 8.23
CA ARG A 79 8.08 -0.48 8.30
C ARG A 79 7.37 0.58 7.47
N LEU A 80 6.85 0.23 6.29
CA LEU A 80 6.05 1.15 5.47
C LEU A 80 4.79 1.58 6.21
N LEU A 81 3.97 0.62 6.68
CA LEU A 81 2.73 0.93 7.41
C LEU A 81 2.98 1.78 8.67
N GLN A 82 4.07 1.53 9.39
CA GLN A 82 4.42 2.29 10.59
C GLN A 82 4.86 3.73 10.29
N LYS A 83 5.48 3.97 9.11
CA LYS A 83 5.90 5.32 8.69
C LYS A 83 4.74 6.22 8.33
N GLU A 84 3.59 5.65 7.98
CA GLU A 84 2.39 6.44 7.66
C GLU A 84 1.63 6.89 8.91
N HIS A 85 2.07 6.50 10.11
CA HIS A 85 1.48 6.94 11.39
C HIS A 85 -0.05 6.76 11.46
N PHE A 86 -0.52 5.65 10.90
CA PHE A 86 -1.92 5.23 10.98
C PHE A 86 -2.32 4.82 12.39
N GLN A 87 -3.63 4.86 12.66
CA GLN A 87 -4.17 4.31 13.90
C GLN A 87 -4.01 2.78 13.90
N GLU A 88 -3.33 2.26 14.93
CA GLU A 88 -3.11 0.83 15.12
C GLU A 88 -4.21 0.20 15.97
N PHE A 89 -4.66 -1.00 15.61
CA PHE A 89 -5.61 -1.81 16.37
C PHE A 89 -5.05 -3.21 16.58
N GLY A 90 -5.27 -3.78 17.77
CA GLY A 90 -4.78 -5.10 18.13
C GLY A 90 -3.28 -5.11 18.48
N LYS A 91 -2.82 -6.27 18.96
CA LYS A 91 -1.42 -6.49 19.36
C LYS A 91 -0.81 -7.61 18.53
N THR A 92 0.53 -7.59 18.42
CA THR A 92 1.34 -8.66 17.80
C THR A 92 0.82 -9.12 16.41
N SER A 93 0.33 -10.36 16.29
CA SER A 93 -0.15 -10.98 15.05
C SER A 93 -1.53 -10.49 14.62
N GLY A 94 -2.32 -9.93 15.55
CA GLY A 94 -3.62 -9.33 15.28
C GLY A 94 -3.55 -7.85 14.91
N ARG A 95 -2.35 -7.28 14.74
CA ARG A 95 -2.20 -5.86 14.42
C ARG A 95 -2.76 -5.55 13.04
N ARG A 96 -3.65 -4.57 12.99
CA ARG A 96 -4.18 -3.94 11.78
C ARG A 96 -4.09 -2.43 11.92
N TYR A 97 -4.08 -1.76 10.78
CA TYR A 97 -3.94 -0.32 10.63
C TYR A 97 -5.19 0.20 9.95
N LYS A 98 -5.77 1.29 10.46
CA LYS A 98 -6.81 2.03 9.74
C LYS A 98 -6.15 3.03 8.80
N ILE A 99 -6.31 2.82 7.50
CA ILE A 99 -5.79 3.70 6.47
C ILE A 99 -6.57 5.01 6.55
N ASP A 100 -5.82 6.10 6.66
CA ASP A 100 -6.33 7.46 6.74
C ASP A 100 -5.97 8.15 5.43
N VAL A 101 -6.93 8.21 4.49
CA VAL A 101 -6.74 8.74 3.14
C VAL A 101 -6.35 10.22 3.19
N ASP A 102 -6.93 10.99 4.12
CA ASP A 102 -6.63 12.41 4.28
C ASP A 102 -5.17 12.63 4.71
N LYS A 103 -4.66 11.80 5.64
CA LYS A 103 -3.23 11.84 5.99
C LYS A 103 -2.32 11.51 4.82
N LEU A 104 -2.71 10.56 3.97
CA LEU A 104 -1.91 10.17 2.82
C LEU A 104 -1.84 11.24 1.73
N LEU A 105 -2.86 12.09 1.61
CA LEU A 105 -2.91 13.20 0.64
C LEU A 105 -2.12 14.44 1.09
N ASN A 106 -2.00 14.65 2.40
CA ASN A 106 -1.45 15.89 2.98
C ASN A 106 -0.01 15.73 3.53
N ALA A 107 0.67 14.63 3.22
CA ALA A 107 1.96 14.24 3.82
C ALA A 107 3.11 14.07 2.81
#